data_AF-A0A914VYB9-F1
#
_entry.id   AF-A0A914VYB9-F1
#
_cell.length_a   1.000
_cell.length_b   1.000
_cell.length_c   1.000
_cell.angle_alpha   90.00
_cell.angle_beta   90.00
_cell.angle_gamma   90.00
#
_symmetry.space_group_name_H-M   'P 1'
#
loop_
_entity.id
_entity.type
_entity.pdbx_description
1 polymer ?
#
loop_
_entity_poly.entity_id
_entity_poly.type
_entity_poly.pdbx_seq_one_letter_code
_entity_poly.pdbx_strand_id
1 'polypeptide(L)'
;MATPDKPFPTKWPFGVLMTAQWVLSFAALIAVWSLDFWWAGARLVHYTAATTFGTALFSWFAHLFGLHKPLQLGQIHFYIPFAITKFVYSTIMFVLYIPSMWFCIYYMFVGFNYTGNTAVVNAFAAVFCALAGGTCGYLALLLYRAAENKPIKLLGMYIEGTTTVKFASTKESTTETAGAPQKV
;
A
#
# COMPACT_ATOMS: atom_id res chain seq x y z
N MET A 1 26.29 5.46 -18.26
CA MET A 1 25.32 4.88 -19.22
C MET A 1 24.29 4.10 -18.40
N ALA A 2 23.14 4.70 -18.11
CA ALA A 2 22.08 4.04 -17.34
C ALA A 2 21.42 2.98 -18.24
N THR A 3 21.35 1.76 -17.74
CA THR A 3 20.67 0.64 -18.40
C THR A 3 19.18 0.95 -18.59
N PRO A 4 18.54 0.43 -19.66
CA PRO A 4 17.17 0.76 -19.99
C PRO A 4 16.23 0.32 -18.87
N ASP A 5 15.42 1.26 -18.38
CA ASP A 5 14.30 1.00 -17.49
C ASP A 5 13.43 -0.10 -18.11
N LYS A 6 13.52 -1.32 -17.58
CA LYS A 6 12.57 -2.38 -17.94
C LYS A 6 11.16 -1.82 -17.72
N PRO A 7 10.26 -1.85 -18.72
CA PRO A 7 8.90 -1.38 -18.55
C PRO A 7 8.28 -2.19 -17.42
N PHE A 8 8.07 -1.54 -16.27
CA PHE A 8 7.47 -2.16 -15.12
C PHE A 8 6.07 -2.64 -15.52
N PRO A 9 5.65 -3.87 -15.15
CA PRO A 9 4.34 -4.37 -15.52
C PRO A 9 3.30 -3.36 -15.07
N THR A 10 2.58 -2.82 -16.06
CA THR A 10 1.37 -1.99 -16.01
C THR A 10 1.15 -1.24 -14.69
N LYS A 11 1.32 0.09 -14.68
CA LYS A 11 0.89 0.93 -13.55
C LYS A 11 -0.62 0.71 -13.34
N TRP A 12 -0.99 -0.18 -12.41
CA TRP A 12 -2.39 -0.42 -12.10
C TRP A 12 -2.97 0.82 -11.42
N PRO A 13 -4.17 1.25 -11.81
CA PRO A 13 -4.80 2.41 -11.19
C PRO A 13 -4.98 2.15 -9.70
N PHE A 14 -4.63 3.16 -8.89
CA PHE A 14 -4.58 3.07 -7.43
C PHE A 14 -5.89 2.55 -6.81
N GLY A 15 -7.04 2.94 -7.37
CA GLY A 15 -8.36 2.47 -6.95
C GLY A 15 -8.57 0.97 -7.13
N VAL A 16 -8.04 0.36 -8.20
CA VAL A 16 -8.14 -1.08 -8.43
C VAL A 16 -7.27 -1.84 -7.44
N LEU A 17 -6.07 -1.32 -7.16
CA LEU A 17 -5.17 -1.94 -6.19
C LEU A 17 -5.72 -1.87 -4.77
N MET A 18 -6.37 -0.76 -4.40
CA MET A 18 -7.12 -0.65 -3.14
C MET A 18 -8.28 -1.63 -3.07
N THR A 19 -8.99 -1.79 -4.19
CA THR A 19 -10.11 -2.74 -4.27
C THR A 19 -9.65 -4.16 -4.10
N ALA A 20 -8.59 -4.55 -4.81
CA ALA A 20 -7.96 -5.86 -4.65
C ALA A 20 -7.52 -6.08 -3.19
N GLN A 21 -6.93 -5.06 -2.55
CA GLN A 21 -6.45 -5.19 -1.18
C GLN A 21 -7.58 -5.45 -0.17
N TRP A 22 -8.65 -4.66 -0.17
CA TRP A 22 -9.73 -4.90 0.80
C TRP A 22 -10.50 -6.20 0.49
N VAL A 23 -10.68 -6.56 -0.79
CA VAL A 23 -11.33 -7.82 -1.17
C VAL A 23 -10.49 -9.04 -0.74
N LEU A 24 -9.17 -9.02 -0.97
CA LEU A 24 -8.28 -10.12 -0.58
C LEU A 24 -8.17 -10.25 0.94
N SER A 25 -8.07 -9.14 1.67
CA SER A 25 -8.07 -9.16 3.13
C SER A 25 -9.41 -9.62 3.70
N PHE A 26 -10.53 -9.29 3.05
CA PHE A 26 -11.85 -9.79 3.44
C PHE A 26 -11.99 -11.30 3.19
N ALA A 27 -11.51 -11.78 2.04
CA ALA A 27 -11.49 -13.21 1.74
C ALA A 27 -10.61 -13.99 2.74
N ALA A 28 -9.46 -13.44 3.14
CA ALA A 28 -8.62 -14.00 4.19
C ALA A 28 -9.35 -14.06 5.55
N LEU A 29 -10.13 -13.04 5.91
CA LEU A 29 -10.95 -13.05 7.14
C LEU A 29 -12.00 -14.15 7.12
N ILE A 30 -12.73 -14.31 6.01
CA ILE A 30 -13.72 -15.36 5.85
C ILE A 30 -13.06 -16.75 5.98
N ALA A 31 -11.91 -16.94 5.34
CA ALA A 31 -11.18 -18.20 5.42
C ALA A 31 -10.75 -18.51 6.87
N VAL A 32 -10.22 -17.54 7.60
CA VAL A 32 -9.81 -17.71 9.01
C VAL A 32 -11.01 -17.92 9.93
N TRP A 33 -12.15 -17.28 9.68
CA TRP A 33 -13.39 -17.52 10.43
C TRP A 33 -14.01 -18.89 10.17
N SER A 34 -13.77 -19.46 9.00
CA SER A 34 -14.22 -20.79 8.63
C SER A 34 -13.34 -21.91 9.21
N LEU A 35 -12.33 -21.56 10.03
CA LEU A 35 -11.51 -22.55 10.72
C LEU A 35 -12.29 -23.16 11.88
N ASP A 36 -12.46 -24.47 11.84
CA ASP A 36 -13.04 -25.26 12.94
C ASP A 36 -12.19 -25.17 14.23
N PHE A 37 -10.89 -24.88 14.11
CA PHE A 37 -9.96 -24.80 15.23
C PHE A 37 -9.13 -23.52 15.24
N TRP A 38 -9.28 -22.74 16.32
CA TRP A 38 -8.50 -21.53 16.58
C TRP A 38 -7.19 -21.84 17.30
N TRP A 39 -6.16 -22.12 16.53
CA TRP A 39 -4.77 -22.19 16.99
C TRP A 39 -4.15 -20.80 17.33
N ALA A 40 -2.99 -20.79 17.99
CA ALA A 40 -2.31 -19.54 18.39
C ALA A 40 -1.97 -18.62 17.20
N GLY A 41 -1.58 -19.20 16.06
CA GLY A 41 -1.23 -18.46 14.84
C GLY A 41 -2.42 -17.74 14.19
N ALA A 42 -3.66 -18.22 14.33
CA ALA A 42 -4.84 -17.64 13.67
C ALA A 42 -5.07 -16.22 14.14
N ARG A 43 -4.73 -15.91 15.39
CA ARG A 43 -4.92 -14.57 15.94
C ARG A 43 -4.06 -13.55 15.20
N LEU A 44 -2.83 -13.93 14.83
CA LEU A 44 -1.95 -13.08 14.04
C LEU A 44 -2.52 -12.89 12.62
N VAL A 45 -2.92 -13.98 11.96
CA VAL A 45 -3.51 -13.95 10.61
C VAL A 45 -4.81 -13.13 10.59
N HIS A 46 -5.66 -13.32 11.60
CA HIS A 46 -6.89 -12.56 11.78
C HIS A 46 -6.60 -11.09 12.01
N TYR A 47 -5.64 -10.76 12.89
CA TYR A 47 -5.25 -9.39 13.17
C TYR A 47 -4.70 -8.68 11.92
N THR A 48 -3.80 -9.31 11.18
CA THR A 48 -3.23 -8.73 9.95
C THR A 48 -4.28 -8.56 8.87
N ALA A 49 -5.15 -9.56 8.66
CA ALA A 49 -6.26 -9.46 7.73
C ALA A 49 -7.29 -8.39 8.12
N ALA A 50 -7.68 -8.32 9.41
CA ALA A 50 -8.65 -7.35 9.93
C ALA A 50 -8.14 -5.92 9.83
N THR A 51 -6.89 -5.69 10.24
CA THR A 51 -6.28 -4.37 10.17
C THR A 51 -6.10 -3.92 8.73
N THR A 52 -5.62 -4.79 7.84
CA THR A 52 -5.45 -4.46 6.41
C THR A 52 -6.79 -4.20 5.74
N PHE A 53 -7.81 -5.00 6.06
CA PHE A 53 -9.17 -4.78 5.58
C PHE A 53 -9.70 -3.40 6.03
N GLY A 54 -9.65 -3.10 7.34
CA GLY A 54 -10.17 -1.85 7.87
C GLY A 54 -9.46 -0.62 7.31
N THR A 55 -8.14 -0.66 7.20
CA THR A 55 -7.36 0.46 6.63
C THR A 55 -7.55 0.60 5.13
N ALA A 56 -7.64 -0.49 4.38
CA ALA A 56 -7.92 -0.46 2.95
C ALA A 56 -9.33 0.06 2.66
N LEU A 57 -10.32 -0.37 3.44
CA LEU A 57 -11.70 0.09 3.36
C LEU A 57 -11.80 1.59 3.67
N PHE A 58 -11.18 2.04 4.76
CA PHE A 58 -11.12 3.46 5.11
C PHE A 58 -10.45 4.30 4.01
N SER A 59 -9.32 3.82 3.49
CA SER A 59 -8.60 4.43 2.37
C SER A 59 -9.43 4.47 1.10
N TRP A 60 -10.23 3.44 0.84
CA TRP A 60 -11.14 3.35 -0.30
C TRP A 60 -12.29 4.36 -0.16
N PHE A 61 -12.91 4.47 1.02
CA PHE A 61 -13.90 5.52 1.29
C PHE A 61 -13.30 6.93 1.16
N ALA A 62 -12.10 7.15 1.71
CA ALA A 62 -11.39 8.42 1.54
C ALA A 62 -11.11 8.74 0.06
N HIS A 63 -10.94 7.71 -0.78
CA HIS A 63 -10.82 7.87 -2.22
C HIS A 63 -12.15 8.31 -2.87
N LEU A 64 -13.26 7.64 -2.53
CA LEU A 64 -14.59 7.97 -3.06
C LEU A 64 -15.04 9.38 -2.70
N PHE A 65 -14.81 9.82 -1.46
CA PHE A 65 -15.17 11.16 -1.01
C PHE A 65 -14.19 12.25 -1.45
N GLY A 66 -13.14 11.91 -2.20
CA GLY A 66 -12.13 12.87 -2.62
C GLY A 66 -11.36 13.51 -1.47
N LEU A 67 -11.39 12.91 -0.27
CA LEU A 67 -10.65 13.35 0.94
C LEU A 67 -9.13 13.31 0.74
N HIS A 68 -8.69 12.68 -0.34
CA HIS A 68 -7.32 12.80 -0.75
C HIS A 68 -6.96 14.25 -1.09
N LYS A 69 -7.89 15.12 -1.58
CA LYS A 69 -7.75 16.54 -2.07
C LYS A 69 -7.20 17.48 -1.01
N PRO A 70 -6.29 18.42 -1.35
CA PRO A 70 -5.84 19.38 -0.36
C PRO A 70 -7.08 20.17 0.05
N LEU A 71 -7.47 20.07 1.33
CA LEU A 71 -8.56 20.89 1.83
C LEU A 71 -8.05 22.33 1.82
N GLN A 72 -8.65 23.16 0.96
CA GLN A 72 -8.41 24.59 0.97
C GLN A 72 -9.36 25.22 1.98
N LEU A 73 -8.85 25.53 3.18
CA LEU A 73 -9.56 26.35 4.16
C LEU A 73 -9.01 27.78 4.07
N GLY A 74 -9.60 28.58 3.17
CA GLY A 74 -9.09 29.91 2.86
C GLY A 74 -7.70 29.85 2.20
N GLN A 75 -6.70 30.52 2.79
CA GLN A 75 -5.30 30.56 2.32
C GLN A 75 -4.44 29.40 2.87
N ILE A 76 -4.99 28.55 3.73
CA ILE A 76 -4.25 27.46 4.38
C ILE A 76 -4.55 26.16 3.63
N HIS A 77 -3.51 25.59 3.01
CA HIS A 77 -3.57 24.29 2.37
C HIS A 77 -3.29 23.20 3.41
N PHE A 78 -4.32 22.49 3.88
CA PHE A 78 -4.13 21.34 4.76
C PHE A 78 -3.86 20.08 3.92
N TYR A 79 -2.63 19.59 3.98
CA TYR A 79 -2.19 18.41 3.23
C TYR A 79 -2.09 17.20 4.15
N ILE A 80 -2.98 16.23 3.98
CA ILE A 80 -2.90 14.96 4.70
C ILE A 80 -1.96 14.04 3.91
N PRO A 81 -0.81 13.61 4.45
CA PRO A 81 0.19 12.82 3.73
C PRO A 81 -0.23 11.34 3.61
N PHE A 82 -1.41 11.09 3.03
CA PHE A 82 -2.00 9.76 2.83
C PHE A 82 -1.04 8.80 2.11
N ALA A 83 -0.18 9.29 1.22
CA ALA A 83 0.81 8.49 0.54
C ALA A 83 1.90 7.93 1.48
N ILE A 84 2.41 8.75 2.43
CA ILE A 84 3.42 8.32 3.40
C ILE A 84 2.81 7.34 4.39
N THR A 85 1.64 7.67 4.94
CA THR A 85 0.95 6.80 5.89
C THR A 85 0.67 5.44 5.26
N LYS A 86 0.23 5.39 3.99
CA LYS A 86 0.04 4.14 3.25
C LYS A 86 1.35 3.41 3.00
N PHE A 87 2.43 4.12 2.65
CA PHE A 87 3.74 3.48 2.45
C PHE A 87 4.25 2.79 3.72
N VAL A 88 4.25 3.50 4.86
CA VAL A 88 4.70 2.96 6.16
C VAL A 88 3.81 1.79 6.57
N TYR A 89 2.50 1.98 6.53
CA TYR A 89 1.54 0.95 6.90
C TYR A 89 1.67 -0.30 6.03
N SER A 90 1.76 -0.13 4.71
CA SER A 90 1.88 -1.24 3.75
C SER A 90 3.18 -2.02 3.93
N THR A 91 4.28 -1.33 4.28
CA THR A 91 5.57 -1.97 4.59
C THR A 91 5.49 -2.81 5.87
N ILE A 92 4.89 -2.26 6.94
CA ILE A 92 4.71 -2.99 8.21
C ILE A 92 3.82 -4.21 7.99
N MET A 93 2.69 -4.04 7.30
CA MET A 93 1.77 -5.15 7.03
C MET A 93 2.39 -6.21 6.13
N PHE A 94 3.19 -5.83 5.13
CA PHE A 94 3.95 -6.79 4.33
C PHE A 94 4.83 -7.69 5.21
N VAL A 95 5.58 -7.10 6.14
CA VAL A 95 6.43 -7.87 7.08
C VAL A 95 5.59 -8.77 7.99
N LEU A 96 4.40 -8.35 8.42
CA LEU A 96 3.50 -9.17 9.25
C LEU A 96 2.77 -10.28 8.48
N TYR A 97 2.53 -10.09 7.18
CA TYR A 97 1.93 -11.12 6.32
C TYR A 97 2.87 -12.30 6.07
N ILE A 98 4.20 -12.09 6.09
CA ILE A 98 5.19 -13.16 5.92
C ILE A 98 5.05 -14.27 6.98
N PRO A 99 5.13 -13.99 8.30
CA PRO A 99 4.94 -15.02 9.32
C PRO A 99 3.49 -15.52 9.33
N SER A 100 2.49 -14.69 8.98
CA SER A 100 1.09 -15.10 8.87
C SER A 100 0.90 -16.21 7.83
N MET A 101 1.47 -16.02 6.63
CA MET A 101 1.48 -17.03 5.56
C MET A 101 2.21 -18.30 6.01
N TRP A 102 3.35 -18.15 6.69
CA TRP A 102 4.11 -19.29 7.20
C TRP A 102 3.30 -20.15 8.18
N PHE A 103 2.56 -19.53 9.10
CA PHE A 103 1.67 -20.25 10.02
C PHE A 103 0.57 -21.00 9.27
N CYS A 104 -0.10 -20.37 8.30
CA CYS A 104 -1.11 -21.05 7.49
C CYS A 104 -0.55 -22.30 6.78
N ILE A 105 0.66 -22.20 6.22
CA ILE A 105 1.31 -23.34 5.55
C ILE A 105 1.70 -24.42 6.56
N TYR A 106 2.36 -24.07 7.66
CA TYR A 106 2.83 -25.04 8.66
C TYR A 106 1.70 -25.97 9.12
N TYR A 107 0.56 -25.40 9.42
CA TYR A 107 -0.54 -26.19 9.92
C TYR A 107 -1.55 -26.64 8.84
N MET A 108 -1.42 -26.21 7.59
CA MET A 108 -1.97 -27.00 6.48
C MET A 108 -1.39 -28.42 6.54
N PHE A 109 -0.08 -28.55 6.79
CA PHE A 109 0.56 -29.85 6.98
C PHE A 109 0.08 -30.58 8.23
N VAL A 110 -0.11 -29.88 9.36
CA VAL A 110 -0.68 -30.47 10.57
C VAL A 110 -2.14 -30.91 10.35
N GLY A 111 -2.91 -30.12 9.60
CA GLY A 111 -4.33 -30.34 9.32
C GLY A 111 -4.61 -31.64 8.56
N PHE A 112 -3.67 -32.12 7.74
CA PHE A 112 -3.78 -33.44 7.10
C PHE A 112 -3.90 -34.60 8.10
N ASN A 113 -3.41 -34.43 9.33
CA ASN A 113 -3.46 -35.46 10.38
C ASN A 113 -4.74 -35.45 11.22
N TYR A 114 -5.62 -34.44 11.06
CA TYR A 114 -6.83 -34.29 11.87
C TYR A 114 -8.10 -34.39 11.02
N THR A 115 -8.28 -33.47 10.06
CA THR A 115 -9.47 -33.39 9.20
C THR A 115 -9.08 -32.77 7.86
N GLY A 116 -9.36 -33.45 6.74
CA GLY A 116 -9.02 -32.95 5.40
C GLY A 116 -9.56 -31.55 5.09
N ASN A 117 -10.73 -31.20 5.65
CA ASN A 117 -11.33 -29.86 5.52
C ASN A 117 -10.42 -28.75 6.10
N THR A 118 -9.79 -28.99 7.25
CA THR A 118 -8.90 -28.02 7.92
C THR A 118 -7.65 -27.74 7.10
N ALA A 119 -7.10 -28.74 6.41
CA ALA A 119 -5.97 -28.54 5.50
C ALA A 119 -6.35 -27.63 4.33
N VAL A 120 -7.53 -27.86 3.73
CA VAL A 120 -8.03 -27.08 2.59
C VAL A 120 -8.29 -25.63 2.97
N VAL A 121 -8.97 -25.37 4.10
CA VAL A 121 -9.25 -24.01 4.58
C VAL A 121 -7.94 -23.24 4.85
N ASN A 122 -6.94 -23.90 5.45
CA ASN A 122 -5.62 -23.29 5.68
C ASN A 122 -4.84 -23.04 4.39
N ALA A 123 -4.99 -23.88 3.37
CA ALA A 123 -4.40 -23.64 2.06
C ALA A 123 -5.00 -22.38 1.40
N PHE A 124 -6.32 -22.22 1.43
CA PHE A 124 -6.97 -21.01 0.94
C PHE A 124 -6.55 -19.77 1.73
N ALA A 125 -6.51 -19.86 3.06
CA ALA A 125 -6.03 -18.77 3.90
C ALA A 125 -4.58 -18.37 3.56
N ALA A 126 -3.69 -19.34 3.34
CA ALA A 126 -2.30 -19.08 2.92
C ALA A 126 -2.23 -18.33 1.58
N VAL A 127 -3.03 -18.74 0.59
CA VAL A 127 -3.10 -18.07 -0.72
C VAL A 127 -3.60 -16.65 -0.58
N PHE A 128 -4.70 -16.42 0.15
CA PHE A 128 -5.22 -15.07 0.36
C PHE A 128 -4.24 -14.18 1.13
N CYS A 129 -3.54 -14.70 2.14
CA CYS A 129 -2.49 -13.98 2.84
C CYS A 129 -1.31 -13.64 1.93
N ALA A 130 -0.90 -14.56 1.05
CA ALA A 130 0.18 -14.30 0.08
C ALA A 130 -0.21 -13.22 -0.93
N LEU A 131 -1.45 -13.26 -1.43
CA LEU A 131 -1.96 -12.25 -2.36
C LEU A 131 -2.13 -10.89 -1.68
N ALA A 132 -2.71 -10.83 -0.47
CA ALA A 132 -2.84 -9.58 0.29
C ALA A 132 -1.49 -9.00 0.70
N GLY A 133 -0.53 -9.84 1.11
CA GLY A 133 0.85 -9.43 1.33
C GLY A 133 1.49 -8.90 0.04
N GLY A 134 1.28 -9.59 -1.08
CA GLY A 134 1.75 -9.19 -2.40
C GLY A 134 1.22 -7.81 -2.82
N THR A 135 -0.06 -7.52 -2.63
CA THR A 135 -0.63 -6.20 -2.92
C THR A 135 -0.06 -5.13 -2.01
N CYS A 136 0.16 -5.43 -0.72
CA CYS A 136 0.84 -4.51 0.20
C CYS A 136 2.28 -4.21 -0.26
N GLY A 137 3.05 -5.22 -0.62
CA GLY A 137 4.41 -5.04 -1.13
C GLY A 137 4.45 -4.26 -2.43
N TYR A 138 3.51 -4.55 -3.34
CA TYR A 138 3.38 -3.85 -4.63
C TYR A 138 3.02 -2.37 -4.43
N LEU A 139 2.10 -2.04 -3.52
CA LEU A 139 1.78 -0.66 -3.13
C LEU A 139 3.01 0.07 -2.59
N ALA A 140 3.76 -0.57 -1.70
CA ALA A 140 4.96 0.03 -1.13
C ALA A 140 6.02 0.32 -2.21
N LEU A 141 6.23 -0.60 -3.14
CA LEU A 141 7.17 -0.43 -4.26
C LEU A 141 6.75 0.69 -5.23
N LEU A 142 5.46 0.78 -5.56
CA LEU A 142 4.94 1.85 -6.41
C LEU A 142 5.16 3.23 -5.77
N LEU A 143 4.86 3.35 -4.47
CA LEU A 143 5.05 4.60 -3.71
C LEU A 143 6.54 4.96 -3.56
N TYR A 144 7.40 3.96 -3.32
CA TYR A 144 8.85 4.17 -3.21
C TYR A 144 9.46 4.71 -4.52
N ARG A 145 9.05 4.15 -5.67
CA ARG A 145 9.53 4.64 -6.98
C ARG A 145 8.92 5.97 -7.37
N ALA A 146 7.65 6.23 -7.04
CA ALA A 146 7.05 7.55 -7.21
C ALA A 146 7.83 8.64 -6.46
N ALA A 147 8.47 8.28 -5.34
CA ALA A 147 9.30 9.14 -4.52
C ALA A 147 10.73 9.38 -5.01
N GLU A 148 11.13 8.89 -6.21
CA GLU A 148 12.50 9.03 -6.75
C GLU A 148 13.60 8.60 -5.74
N ASN A 149 13.37 7.54 -4.97
CA ASN A 149 14.28 7.08 -3.88
C ASN A 149 14.54 8.12 -2.76
N LYS A 150 13.72 9.18 -2.63
CA LYS A 150 13.78 10.16 -1.54
C LYS A 150 12.49 10.10 -0.71
N PRO A 151 12.48 9.42 0.46
CA PRO A 151 11.26 9.28 1.27
C PRO A 151 10.67 10.63 1.73
N ILE A 152 11.50 11.67 1.82
CA ILE A 152 11.12 13.04 2.22
C ILE A 152 10.35 13.78 1.11
N LYS A 153 10.51 13.40 -0.17
CA LYS A 153 9.76 13.98 -1.31
C LYS A 153 8.32 13.47 -1.43
N LEU A 154 7.92 12.44 -0.66
CA LEU A 154 6.51 12.01 -0.57
C LEU A 154 5.60 13.02 0.15
N LEU A 155 6.18 13.95 0.92
CA LEU A 155 5.43 15.03 1.57
C LEU A 155 4.82 16.02 0.56
N GLY A 156 5.29 16.03 -0.69
CA GLY A 156 4.80 16.90 -1.76
C GLY A 156 4.14 16.17 -2.93
N MET A 157 3.61 14.95 -2.73
CA MET A 157 2.98 14.16 -3.80
C MET A 157 1.51 13.89 -3.56
N TYR A 158 0.69 14.69 -4.22
CA TYR A 158 -0.74 14.58 -4.17
C TYR A 158 -1.25 13.49 -5.14
N ILE A 159 -2.26 12.70 -4.72
CA ILE A 159 -2.88 11.66 -5.56
C ILE A 159 -4.09 12.28 -6.26
N GLU A 160 -3.94 12.68 -7.52
CA GLU A 160 -5.01 13.23 -8.34
C GLU A 160 -5.50 12.17 -9.33
N GLY A 161 -6.66 11.56 -9.04
CA GLY A 161 -7.26 10.53 -9.88
C GLY A 161 -6.39 9.27 -10.01
N THR A 162 -5.97 8.95 -11.24
CA THR A 162 -5.18 7.76 -11.60
C THR A 162 -3.67 7.96 -11.53
N THR A 163 -3.20 9.15 -11.14
CA THR A 163 -1.77 9.54 -11.20
C THR A 163 -1.33 10.36 -9.99
N THR A 164 -0.10 10.15 -9.54
CA THR A 164 0.56 10.97 -8.51
C THR A 164 1.16 12.21 -9.14
N VAL A 165 0.72 13.40 -8.73
CA VAL A 165 1.22 14.68 -9.25
C VAL A 165 2.10 15.32 -8.17
N LYS A 166 3.30 15.76 -8.55
CA LYS A 166 4.23 16.46 -7.64
C LYS A 166 3.82 17.93 -7.52
N PHE A 167 3.96 18.51 -6.34
CA PHE A 167 3.96 19.97 -6.19
C PHE A 167 5.05 20.57 -7.09
N ALA A 168 4.66 21.40 -8.07
CA ALA A 168 5.57 22.38 -8.63
C ALA A 168 5.86 23.39 -7.52
N SER A 169 7.03 23.28 -6.89
CA SER A 169 7.55 24.35 -6.04
C SER A 169 7.84 25.54 -6.94
N THR A 170 6.90 26.46 -7.06
CA THR A 170 7.18 27.82 -7.51
C THR A 170 8.08 28.45 -6.45
N LYS A 171 9.40 28.42 -6.70
CA LYS A 171 10.40 29.42 -6.31
C LYS A 171 11.80 28.89 -6.61
N GLU A 172 12.36 29.31 -7.74
CA GLU A 172 13.74 29.80 -7.85
C GLU A 172 14.03 30.30 -9.27
N SER A 173 14.89 31.31 -9.38
CA SER A 173 15.15 32.24 -10.51
C SER A 173 14.16 33.41 -10.53
N THR A 174 14.55 34.68 -10.27
CA THR A 174 15.85 35.31 -10.51
C THR A 174 15.99 36.56 -9.62
N THR A 175 16.95 36.56 -8.70
CA THR A 175 17.63 37.81 -8.28
C THR A 175 19.09 37.47 -8.01
N GLU A 176 19.94 37.72 -8.99
CA GLU A 176 21.34 38.06 -8.70
C GLU A 176 21.79 39.14 -9.69
N THR A 177 22.47 40.13 -9.12
CA THR A 177 22.71 41.47 -9.64
C THR A 177 24.12 41.57 -10.21
N ALA A 178 24.29 42.46 -11.19
CA ALA A 178 25.52 43.19 -11.58
C ALA A 178 26.48 42.56 -12.61
N GLY A 179 26.68 43.31 -13.72
CA GLY A 179 27.82 43.16 -14.62
C GLY A 179 27.59 43.71 -16.04
N ALA A 180 27.52 45.03 -16.22
CA ALA A 180 27.67 45.66 -17.54
C ALA A 180 29.09 45.41 -18.11
N PRO A 181 29.32 45.52 -19.44
CA PRO A 181 29.49 46.85 -20.04
C PRO A 181 28.91 47.04 -21.46
N GLN A 182 28.51 48.29 -21.70
CA GLN A 182 28.34 48.93 -23.01
C GLN A 182 29.59 48.80 -23.89
N LYS A 183 29.41 48.57 -25.20
CA LYS A 183 30.35 49.05 -26.23
C LYS A 183 29.60 49.58 -27.46
N VAL A 184 29.79 50.89 -27.63
CA VAL A 184 29.89 51.75 -28.84
C VAL A 184 29.02 51.41 -30.03
#